data_AF-A0A7Y3CGW6-F1
#
_entry.id   AF-A0A7Y3CGW6-F1
#
_cell.length_a   1.000
_cell.length_b   1.000
_cell.length_c   1.000
_cell.angle_alpha   90.00
_cell.angle_beta   90.00
_cell.angle_gamma   90.00
#
_symmetry.space_group_name_H-M   'P 1'
#
loop_
_entity.id
_entity.type
_entity.pdbx_description
1 polymer ?
#
loop_
_entity_poly.entity_id
_entity_poly.type
_entity_poly.pdbx_seq_one_letter_code
_entity_poly.pdbx_strand_id
1 'polypeptide(L)' 'MLLVIDIGNTNTVIGVYDGNDLIMDWRIRTERNTTED' A
#
# COMPACT_ATOMS: atom_id res chain seq x y z
N MET A 1 11.64 -11.29 2.40
CA MET A 1 10.26 -10.75 2.44
C MET A 1 10.15 -9.51 3.33
N LEU A 2 9.71 -8.37 2.76
CA LEU A 2 9.57 -7.07 3.42
C LEU A 2 8.26 -6.41 2.96
N LEU A 3 7.41 -5.98 3.90
CA LEU A 3 6.17 -5.24 3.63
C LEU A 3 6.46 -3.74 3.63
N VAL A 4 6.05 -3.03 2.59
CA VAL A 4 6.14 -1.57 2.49
C VAL A 4 4.76 -0.96 2.30
N ILE A 5 4.58 0.24 2.86
CA ILE A 5 3.36 1.02 2.70
C ILE A 5 3.77 2.44 2.33
N ASP A 6 3.31 2.91 1.18
CA ASP A 6 3.44 4.29 0.72
C ASP A 6 2.07 4.98 0.81
N ILE A 7 1.97 6.01 1.64
CA ILE A 7 0.71 6.71 1.91
C ILE A 7 0.71 8.04 1.15
N GLY A 8 0.03 8.05 0.02
CA GLY A 8 -0.22 9.26 -0.77
C GLY A 8 -1.58 9.90 -0.47
N ASN A 9 -1.72 11.17 -0.83
CA ASN A 9 -2.97 11.92 -0.66
C ASN A 9 -4.16 11.33 -1.44
N THR A 10 -3.90 10.62 -2.55
CA THR A 10 -4.93 10.06 -3.43
C THR A 10 -4.91 8.54 -3.48
N ASN A 11 -3.76 7.92 -3.24
CA ASN A 11 -3.65 6.47 -3.19
C ASN A 11 -2.68 6.06 -2.07
N THR A 12 -3.02 4.98 -1.39
CA THR A 12 -2.11 4.21 -0.55
C THR A 12 -1.67 2.98 -1.34
N VAL A 13 -0.37 2.75 -1.41
CA VAL A 13 0.23 1.58 -2.07
C VAL A 13 0.81 0.68 -1.01
N ILE A 14 0.48 -0.61 -1.08
CA ILE A 14 1.02 -1.64 -0.21
C ILE A 14 1.80 -2.60 -1.09
N GLY A 15 3.05 -2.90 -0.75
CA GLY A 15 3.91 -3.77 -1.53
C GLY A 15 4.61 -4.82 -0.67
N VAL A 16 4.83 -6.01 -1.22
CA VAL A 16 5.66 -7.06 -0.62
C VAL A 16 6.87 -7.27 -1.51
N TYR A 17 8.05 -7.07 -0.94
CA TYR A 17 9.32 -7.32 -1.58
C TYR A 17 9.92 -8.66 -1.14
N ASP A 18 10.56 -9.38 -2.04
CA ASP A 18 11.53 -10.41 -1.68
C ASP A 18 12.92 -10.05 -2.20
N GLY A 19 13.84 -9.75 -1.28
CA GLY A 19 15.09 -9.09 -1.63
C GLY A 19 14.84 -7.74 -2.30
N ASN A 20 15.23 -7.64 -3.57
CA ASN A 20 15.05 -6.44 -4.39
C ASN A 20 13.83 -6.51 -5.33
N ASP A 21 13.14 -7.64 -5.36
CA ASP A 21 12.04 -7.87 -6.29
C ASP A 21 10.69 -7.57 -5.60
N LEU A 22 9.88 -6.73 -6.23
CA LEU A 22 8.50 -6.50 -5.81
C LEU A 22 7.65 -7.67 -6.31
N ILE A 23 7.23 -8.54 -5.40
CA ILE A 23 6.50 -9.76 -5.75
C ILE A 23 4.98 -9.55 -5.78
N MET A 24 4.48 -8.53 -5.09
CA MET A 24 3.05 -8.18 -5.07
C MET A 24 2.85 -6.74 -4.65
N ASP A 25 1.92 -6.02 -5.28
CA ASP A 25 1.44 -4.73 -4.81
C ASP A 25 -0.07 -4.57 -4.96
N TRP A 26 -0.62 -3.71 -4.11
CA TRP A 26 -1.99 -3.25 -4.17
C TRP A 26 -2.02 -1.74 -4.11
N ARG A 27 -2.88 -1.15 -4.94
CA ARG A 27 -3.21 0.27 -4.88
C ARG A 27 -4.63 0.45 -4.37
N ILE A 28 -4.74 1.11 -3.23
CA ILE A 28 -6.00 1.46 -2.61
C ILE A 28 -6.18 2.97 -2.77
N ARG A 29 -7.36 3.40 -3.21
CA ARG A 29 -7.66 4.83 -3.29
C ARG A 29 -7.75 5.39 -1.87
N THR A 30 -7.05 6.49 -1.61
CA THR A 30 -7.09 7.16 -0.31
C THR A 30 -8.44 7.84 -0.16
N GLU A 31 -9.37 7.18 0.54
CA GLU A 31 -10.59 7.80 1.00
C GLU A 31 -10.36 8.35 2.40
N ARG A 32 -10.34 9.69 2.54
CA ARG A 32 -10.22 10.35 3.85
C ARG A 32 -11.40 10.07 4.80
N ASN A 33 -12.48 9.47 4.30
CA ASN A 33 -13.72 9.23 5.03
C ASN A 33 -13.96 7.74 5.33
N THR A 34 -12.94 6.88 5.27
CA THR A 34 -13.08 5.51 5.79
C THR A 34 -13.25 5.58 7.30
N THR A 35 -14.50 5.59 7.74
CA THR A 35 -14.91 5.38 9.13
C THR A 35 -14.45 3.99 9.56
N GLU A 36 -13.80 3.90 10.73
CA GLU A 36 -13.73 2.65 11.48
C GLU A 36 -15.18 2.27 11.85
N ASP A 37 -15.73 1.25 11.21
CA ASP A 37 -16.89 0.52 11.72
C ASP A 37 -16.50 -0.96 11.84
#